data_AF-A0A8T7E4H3-F1
#
_entry.id   AF-A0A8T7E4H3-F1
#
_cell.length_a   1.000
_cell.length_b   1.000
_cell.length_c   1.000
_cell.angle_alpha   90.00
_cell.angle_beta   90.00
_cell.angle_gamma   90.00
#
_symmetry.space_group_name_H-M   'P 1'
#
loop_
_entity.id
_entity.type
_entity.pdbx_description
1 polymer ?
#
loop_
_entity_poly.entity_id
_entity_poly.type
_entity_poly.pdbx_seq_one_letter_code
_entity_poly.pdbx_strand_id
1 'polypeptide(L)'
;MGSTRLSSLYLVLAGAGLIATWYFNLRFIEESGGVFNIAEFVRAGNANSAASSLANDLLVATLTFLVWSFVEARRLAIRHWWVFLVLTFTVAFALAFPLFLYVRERTLRNVQLA
;
A
#
# COMPACT_ATOMS: atom_id res chain seq x y z
N MET A 1 -20.12 -13.49 -10.40
CA MET A 1 -19.17 -12.97 -11.43
C MET A 1 -18.40 -11.69 -11.00
N GLY A 2 -18.92 -10.82 -10.12
CA GLY A 2 -18.26 -9.56 -9.73
C GLY A 2 -16.90 -9.69 -9.01
N SER A 3 -16.75 -10.67 -8.10
CA SER A 3 -15.52 -10.84 -7.29
C SER A 3 -14.25 -11.08 -8.13
N THR A 4 -14.33 -11.73 -9.30
CA THR A 4 -13.11 -12.06 -10.11
C THR A 4 -12.55 -10.84 -10.81
N ARG A 5 -13.45 -9.98 -11.30
CA ARG A 5 -13.08 -8.74 -11.97
C ARG A 5 -12.42 -7.78 -10.98
N LEU A 6 -12.99 -7.63 -9.78
CA LEU A 6 -12.42 -6.82 -8.70
C LEU A 6 -11.05 -7.34 -8.23
N SER A 7 -10.93 -8.64 -8.00
CA SER A 7 -9.63 -9.24 -7.63
C SER A 7 -8.55 -8.96 -8.68
N SER A 8 -8.88 -9.12 -9.97
CA SER A 8 -7.93 -8.88 -11.06
C SER A 8 -7.54 -7.41 -11.14
N LEU A 9 -8.52 -6.50 -11.01
CA LEU A 9 -8.27 -5.06 -10.97
C LEU A 9 -7.33 -4.67 -9.83
N TYR A 10 -7.57 -5.18 -8.61
CA TYR A 10 -6.69 -4.91 -7.46
C TYR A 10 -5.27 -5.42 -7.68
N LEU A 11 -5.10 -6.59 -8.30
CA LEU A 11 -3.77 -7.11 -8.62
C LEU A 11 -3.04 -6.23 -9.66
N VAL A 12 -3.76 -5.73 -10.67
CA VAL A 12 -3.21 -4.79 -11.67
C VAL A 12 -2.83 -3.47 -11.00
N LEU A 13 -3.70 -2.92 -10.15
CA LEU A 13 -3.42 -1.69 -9.41
C LEU A 13 -2.24 -1.84 -8.45
N ALA A 14 -2.08 -3.01 -7.82
CA ALA A 14 -0.92 -3.34 -6.98
C ALA A 14 0.39 -3.30 -7.79
N GLY A 15 0.40 -3.89 -8.99
CA GLY A 15 1.54 -3.82 -9.91
C GLY A 15 1.83 -2.40 -10.39
N ALA A 16 0.80 -1.66 -10.80
CA ALA A 16 0.94 -0.27 -11.23
C ALA A 16 1.45 0.64 -10.10
N GLY A 17 0.93 0.46 -8.88
CA GLY A 17 1.36 1.18 -7.69
C GLY A 17 2.82 0.91 -7.33
N LEU A 18 3.25 -0.37 -7.41
CA LEU A 18 4.66 -0.73 -7.23
C LEU A 18 5.55 -0.02 -8.24
N ILE A 19 5.23 -0.13 -9.54
CA ILE A 19 6.05 0.48 -10.61
C ILE A 19 6.12 2.00 -10.44
N ALA A 20 4.98 2.65 -10.24
CA ALA A 20 4.92 4.12 -10.14
C ALA A 20 5.70 4.64 -8.93
N THR A 21 5.51 4.04 -7.75
CA THR A 21 6.19 4.50 -6.52
C THR A 21 7.67 4.18 -6.52
N TRP A 22 8.07 2.98 -6.96
CA TRP A 22 9.49 2.63 -7.01
C TRP A 22 10.27 3.38 -8.09
N TYR A 23 9.64 3.74 -9.20
CA TYR A 23 10.27 4.63 -10.18
C TYR A 23 10.76 5.92 -9.51
N PHE A 24 9.92 6.60 -8.73
CA PHE A 24 10.32 7.83 -8.02
C PHE A 24 11.25 7.56 -6.83
N ASN A 25 11.08 6.46 -6.09
CA ASN A 25 12.00 6.12 -5.00
C ASN A 25 13.42 5.86 -5.52
N LEU A 26 13.57 5.18 -6.65
CA LEU A 26 14.89 4.93 -7.27
C LEU A 26 15.53 6.22 -7.75
N ARG A 27 14.76 7.13 -8.38
CA ARG A 27 15.24 8.47 -8.74
C ARG A 27 15.71 9.24 -7.51
N PHE A 28 14.93 9.22 -6.44
CA PHE A 28 15.30 9.86 -5.18
C PHE A 28 16.61 9.28 -4.61
N ILE A 29 16.80 7.95 -4.66
CA ILE A 29 18.06 7.31 -4.24
C ILE A 29 19.24 7.80 -5.10
N GLU A 30 19.08 7.87 -6.41
CA GLU A 30 20.10 8.39 -7.33
C GLU A 30 20.47 9.84 -6.99
N GLU A 31 19.46 10.67 -6.71
CA GLU A 31 19.61 12.10 -6.38
C GLU A 31 20.23 12.32 -4.99
N SER A 32 19.95 11.45 -4.02
CA SER A 32 20.45 11.54 -2.63
C SER A 32 21.77 10.78 -2.39
N GLY A 33 22.55 10.49 -3.43
CA GLY A 33 23.89 9.92 -3.31
C GLY A 33 23.96 8.39 -3.26
N GLY A 34 22.95 7.70 -3.79
CA GLY A 34 22.94 6.25 -4.01
C GLY A 34 22.43 5.40 -2.85
N VAL A 35 21.97 6.01 -1.76
CA VAL A 35 21.37 5.33 -0.61
C VAL A 35 20.05 6.01 -0.22
N PHE A 36 19.03 5.23 0.14
CA PHE A 36 17.75 5.78 0.58
C PHE A 36 17.90 6.48 1.94
N ASN A 37 17.91 7.81 1.93
CA ASN A 37 17.98 8.62 3.14
C ASN A 37 16.58 9.01 3.61
N ILE A 38 16.10 8.36 4.68
CA ILE A 38 14.75 8.59 5.23
C ILE A 38 14.56 10.04 5.68
N ALA A 39 15.56 10.64 6.34
CA ALA A 39 15.43 12.00 6.86
C ALA A 39 15.30 13.02 5.72
N GLU A 40 16.04 12.81 4.64
CA GLU A 40 15.97 13.62 3.44
C GLU A 40 14.65 13.41 2.68
N PHE A 41 14.17 12.17 2.59
CA PHE A 41 12.88 11.86 1.96
C PHE A 41 11.72 12.55 2.68
N VAL A 42 11.72 12.53 4.02
CA VAL A 42 10.72 13.21 4.84
C VAL A 42 10.80 14.74 4.66
N ARG A 43 12.01 15.30 4.57
CA ARG A 43 12.19 16.74 4.27
C ARG A 43 11.66 17.09 2.88
N ALA A 44 11.98 16.29 1.86
CA ALA A 44 11.51 16.49 0.49
C ALA A 44 9.98 16.38 0.37
N GLY A 45 9.37 15.40 1.05
CA GLY A 45 7.92 15.25 1.16
C GLY A 45 7.22 16.39 1.91
N ASN A 46 7.99 17.29 2.54
CA ASN A 46 7.50 18.49 3.21
C ASN A 46 8.12 19.78 2.67
N ALA A 47 8.65 19.75 1.44
CA ALA A 47 9.35 20.90 0.86
C ALA A 47 8.45 22.11 0.59
N ASN A 48 7.14 21.90 0.42
CA ASN A 48 6.14 22.94 0.20
C ASN A 48 4.74 22.46 0.59
N SER A 49 3.78 23.38 0.61
CA SER A 49 2.39 23.09 1.02
C SER A 49 1.72 21.98 0.19
N ALA A 50 2.00 21.87 -1.10
CA ALA A 50 1.40 20.84 -1.95
C ALA A 50 1.97 19.44 -1.61
N ALA A 51 3.30 19.33 -1.48
CA ALA A 51 3.96 18.10 -1.06
C ALA A 51 3.50 17.66 0.34
N SER A 52 3.47 18.60 1.30
CA SER A 52 2.97 18.33 2.65
C SER A 52 1.51 17.91 2.69
N SER A 53 0.65 18.49 1.83
CA SER A 53 -0.76 18.05 1.72
C SER A 53 -0.85 16.59 1.29
N LEU A 54 -0.13 16.20 0.24
CA LEU A 54 -0.12 14.81 -0.26
C LEU A 54 0.48 13.84 0.78
N ALA A 55 1.52 14.25 1.50
CA ALA A 55 2.12 13.45 2.57
C ALA A 55 1.12 13.22 3.72
N ASN A 56 0.35 14.26 4.10
CA ASN A 56 -0.67 14.14 5.13
C ASN A 56 -1.87 13.31 4.67
N ASP A 57 -2.33 13.45 3.43
CA ASP A 57 -3.38 12.61 2.84
C ASP A 57 -2.96 11.13 2.91
N LEU A 58 -1.71 10.84 2.52
CA LEU A 58 -1.15 9.49 2.57
C LEU A 58 -1.03 8.98 4.01
N LEU A 59 -0.63 9.83 4.96
CA LEU A 59 -0.53 9.45 6.37
C LEU A 59 -1.89 9.04 6.94
N VAL A 60 -2.91 9.88 6.74
CA VAL A 60 -4.28 9.59 7.21
C VAL A 60 -4.80 8.32 6.55
N ALA A 61 -4.67 8.19 5.22
CA ALA A 61 -5.10 7.00 4.49
C ALA A 61 -4.37 5.73 4.96
N THR A 62 -3.07 5.83 5.24
CA THR A 62 -2.26 4.71 5.74
C THR A 62 -2.72 4.27 7.12
N LEU A 63 -2.93 5.21 8.06
CA LEU A 63 -3.42 4.90 9.40
C LEU A 63 -4.80 4.26 9.36
N THR A 64 -5.72 4.84 8.57
CA THR A 64 -7.05 4.26 8.35
C THR A 64 -6.96 2.85 7.78
N PHE A 65 -6.11 2.64 6.77
CA PHE A 65 -5.89 1.33 6.17
C PHE A 65 -5.36 0.31 7.18
N LEU A 66 -4.37 0.67 8.01
CA LEU A 66 -3.80 -0.25 8.99
C LEU A 66 -4.86 -0.71 10.01
N VAL A 67 -5.65 0.21 10.55
CA VAL A 67 -6.72 -0.12 11.51
C VAL A 67 -7.79 -0.97 10.85
N TRP A 68 -8.32 -0.53 9.71
CA TRP A 68 -9.40 -1.23 9.01
C TRP A 68 -8.97 -2.61 8.53
N SER A 69 -7.80 -2.72 7.89
CA SER A 69 -7.29 -3.98 7.35
C SER A 69 -6.98 -4.99 8.46
N PHE A 70 -6.53 -4.52 9.64
CA PHE A 70 -6.32 -5.39 10.80
C PHE A 70 -7.65 -5.99 11.28
N VAL A 71 -8.68 -5.16 11.49
CA VAL A 71 -10.00 -5.61 11.91
C VAL A 71 -10.61 -6.57 10.89
N GLU A 72 -10.54 -6.23 9.60
CA GLU A 72 -11.08 -7.07 8.52
C GLU A 72 -10.31 -8.39 8.38
N ALA A 73 -8.99 -8.37 8.54
CA ALA A 73 -8.18 -9.59 8.53
C ALA A 73 -8.56 -10.55 9.66
N ARG A 74 -8.84 -10.02 10.86
CA ARG A 74 -9.32 -10.81 12.00
C ARG A 74 -10.71 -11.39 11.72
N ARG A 75 -11.63 -10.58 11.19
CA ARG A 75 -12.99 -11.01 10.81
C ARG A 75 -13.00 -12.12 9.77
N LEU A 76 -12.09 -12.06 8.79
CA LEU A 76 -11.98 -13.03 7.69
C LEU A 76 -10.95 -14.13 7.93
N ALA A 77 -10.39 -14.24 9.14
CA ALA A 77 -9.35 -15.21 9.50
C ALA A 77 -8.12 -15.22 8.56
N ILE A 78 -7.72 -14.05 8.05
CA ILE A 78 -6.50 -13.88 7.25
C ILE A 78 -5.26 -13.96 8.17
N ARG A 79 -4.54 -15.08 8.11
CA ARG A 79 -3.45 -15.44 9.04
C ARG A 79 -2.23 -14.50 9.03
N HIS A 80 -1.84 -13.98 7.86
CA HIS A 80 -0.56 -13.27 7.66
C HIS A 80 -0.74 -11.77 7.40
N TRP A 81 -1.65 -11.10 8.11
CA TRP A 81 -1.91 -9.66 7.91
C TRP A 81 -0.65 -8.78 8.06
N TRP A 82 0.27 -9.16 8.94
CA TRP A 82 1.51 -8.41 9.18
C TRP A 82 2.37 -8.20 7.92
N VAL A 83 2.22 -9.04 6.89
CA VAL A 83 2.89 -8.86 5.60
C VAL A 83 2.48 -7.53 4.96
N PHE A 84 1.22 -7.12 5.05
CA PHE A 84 0.75 -5.84 4.49
C PHE A 84 1.28 -4.64 5.28
N LEU A 85 1.47 -4.79 6.59
CA LEU A 85 2.14 -3.79 7.42
C LEU A 85 3.60 -3.61 6.96
N VAL A 86 4.33 -4.71 6.79
CA VAL A 86 5.72 -4.67 6.29
C VAL A 86 5.77 -4.03 4.91
N LEU A 87 4.95 -4.49 3.96
CA LEU A 87 4.91 -3.93 2.60
C LEU A 87 4.59 -2.44 2.56
N THR A 88 3.73 -1.95 3.46
CA THR A 88 3.36 -0.53 3.52
C THR A 88 4.56 0.35 3.83
N PHE A 89 5.43 -0.07 4.75
CA PHE A 89 6.57 0.73 5.22
C PHE A 89 7.88 0.41 4.50
N THR A 90 8.05 -0.78 3.93
CA THR A 90 9.30 -1.18 3.26
C THR A 90 9.23 -1.10 1.74
N VAL A 91 8.02 -1.19 1.16
CA VAL A 91 7.86 -1.20 -0.30
C VAL A 91 7.07 0.00 -0.77
N ALA A 92 5.76 0.06 -0.49
CA ALA A 92 4.88 1.19 -0.77
C ALA A 92 3.45 0.92 -0.29
N PHE A 93 2.78 1.94 0.26
CA PHE A 93 1.33 1.91 0.52
C PHE A 93 0.52 1.59 -0.76
N ALA A 94 0.92 2.18 -1.90
CA ALA A 94 0.26 1.99 -3.19
C ALA A 94 0.32 0.54 -3.71
N LEU A 95 1.24 -0.29 -3.20
CA LEU A 95 1.25 -1.73 -3.42
C LEU A 95 0.42 -2.45 -2.36
N ALA A 96 0.68 -2.15 -1.08
CA ALA A 96 0.14 -2.91 0.05
C ALA A 96 -1.39 -2.87 0.12
N PHE A 97 -1.99 -1.69 -0.09
CA PHE A 97 -3.44 -1.52 -0.01
C PHE A 97 -4.21 -2.35 -1.07
N PRO A 98 -3.96 -2.19 -2.38
CA PRO A 98 -4.65 -3.00 -3.39
C PRO A 98 -4.31 -4.49 -3.27
N LEU A 99 -3.09 -4.87 -2.86
CA LEU A 99 -2.77 -6.27 -2.62
C LEU A 99 -3.58 -6.88 -1.47
N PHE A 100 -3.80 -6.12 -0.39
CA PHE A 100 -4.70 -6.52 0.69
C PHE A 100 -6.13 -6.72 0.20
N LEU A 101 -6.65 -5.78 -0.61
CA LEU A 101 -7.98 -5.89 -1.22
C LEU A 101 -8.11 -7.13 -2.10
N TYR A 102 -7.08 -7.47 -2.88
CA TYR A 102 -7.04 -8.70 -3.66
C TYR A 102 -7.17 -9.96 -2.78
N VAL A 103 -6.40 -10.05 -1.69
CA VAL A 103 -6.47 -11.18 -0.76
C VAL A 103 -7.84 -11.24 -0.08
N ARG A 104 -8.35 -10.09 0.36
CA ARG A 104 -9.68 -9.94 0.96
C ARG A 104 -10.78 -10.49 0.04
N GLU A 105 -10.78 -10.11 -1.24
CA GLU A 105 -11.79 -10.58 -2.20
C GLU A 105 -11.71 -12.09 -2.48
N ARG A 106 -10.50 -12.66 -2.47
CA ARG A 106 -10.32 -14.11 -2.56
C ARG A 106 -10.87 -14.82 -1.32
N THR A 107 -10.59 -14.31 -0.13
CA THR A 107 -11.07 -14.89 1.12
C THR A 107 -12.59 -14.83 1.22
N LEU A 108 -13.20 -13.68 0.91
CA LEU A 108 -14.66 -13.53 0.91
C LEU A 108 -15.36 -14.51 -0.01
N ARG A 109 -14.80 -14.75 -1.21
CA ARG A 109 -15.33 -15.74 -2.13
C ARG A 109 -15.26 -17.15 -1.55
N ASN A 110 -14.13 -17.52 -0.93
CA ASN A 110 -13.98 -18.85 -0.35
C ASN A 110 -15.00 -19.09 0.78
N VAL A 111 -15.30 -18.06 1.58
CA VAL A 111 -16.34 -18.13 2.62
C VAL A 111 -17.74 -18.24 2.04
N GLN A 112 -18.04 -17.62 0.90
CA GLN A 112 -19.36 -17.71 0.24
C GLN A 112 -19.61 -19.04 -0.47
N LEU A 113 -18.55 -19.78 -0.79
CA LEU A 113 -18.61 -21.08 -1.46
C LEU A 113 -18.60 -22.26 -0.47
N ALA A 114 -18.35 -21.99 0.81
CA ALA A 114 -18.35 -22.98 1.91
C ALA A 114 -19.74 -23.05 2.56
#